data_AF-A0A622QQ97-F1
#
_entry.id   AF-A0A622QQ97-F1
#
_cell.length_a   1.000
_cell.length_b   1.000
_cell.length_c   1.000
_cell.angle_alpha   90.00
_cell.angle_beta   90.00
_cell.angle_gamma   90.00
#
_symmetry.space_group_name_H-M   'P 1'
#
loop_
_entity.id
_entity.type
_entity.pdbx_description
1 polymer ?
#
loop_
_entity_poly.entity_id
_entity_poly.type
_entity_poly.pdbx_seq_one_letter_code
_entity_poly.pdbx_strand_id
1 'polypeptide(L)'
;TTNKLPEEELGSLDTSNIIAEEVAQEKPAEVEQLEEIPITDELMQNPDVLEQPVADSDDTDLTVVSSGDFWTIYRNTVNNEYSLCMFGNVPSSRPTAWNSYLKSIKHIEIEEATLTGSFEAYFRGTVFTVLESVRIEQCNLSGVTSFDMAFYNSGIEKVIIRDNDYPTAPSLLATTYMFSLCRNLSELDLSGLDTSAVTNIYGMFQNCISLEELDLSNFDTSSVTNMYSTFSGCRSLEKLDVSNFDTSSVTNMQFMFEKCSSLEELDLSNFDTSSVTTMSYMFQLCPALKSLYLDNFTDAAIMTGMFGGTTSLTYLFVSHNLSTFNNLENTSWYDEKNWVQFSNLSQLQTYHRQQSEPTGYRKGAFLSLTMDAMGGQFEDAEEQKVQNKVSGEYWDEIVPVKEGHYFDGWYLNQDCTNKFDFSLPADASITIYAKWIENYTVIIPASISLNETSELKVEGINRGDKNLSVGLNRTAMSVS
;
A
#
# COMPACT_ATOMS: atom_id res chain seq x y z
N THR A 1 -29.82 48.57 29.29
CA THR A 1 -29.69 49.72 28.38
C THR A 1 -29.76 49.22 26.94
N THR A 2 -30.90 49.46 26.29
CA THR A 2 -31.07 49.82 24.85
C THR A 2 -30.31 49.00 23.79
N ASN A 3 -30.96 48.35 22.81
CA ASN A 3 -31.80 49.00 21.80
C ASN A 3 -32.79 48.05 21.08
N LYS A 4 -33.89 48.66 20.62
CA LYS A 4 -35.02 48.14 19.84
C LYS A 4 -34.81 48.32 18.32
N LEU A 5 -35.24 47.30 17.54
CA LEU A 5 -36.08 47.25 16.30
C LEU A 5 -35.72 48.11 15.05
N PRO A 6 -36.27 47.84 13.81
CA PRO A 6 -37.45 47.01 13.37
C PRO A 6 -37.17 46.00 12.22
N GLU A 7 -37.91 44.88 12.02
CA GLU A 7 -39.23 44.65 11.35
C GLU A 7 -39.33 45.01 9.84
N GLU A 8 -39.52 44.00 8.97
CA GLU A 8 -40.38 44.08 7.77
C GLU A 8 -40.82 42.67 7.26
N GLU A 9 -42.08 42.59 6.82
CA GLU A 9 -42.86 41.42 6.41
C GLU A 9 -42.53 40.88 5.01
N LEU A 10 -42.78 39.58 4.76
CA LEU A 10 -43.18 39.09 3.42
C LEU A 10 -44.23 37.95 3.49
N GLY A 11 -45.48 38.35 3.22
CA GLY A 11 -46.47 37.78 2.30
C GLY A 11 -46.56 36.27 2.07
N SER A 12 -47.75 35.73 2.39
CA SER A 12 -48.30 34.47 1.88
C SER A 12 -48.69 34.56 0.39
N LEU A 13 -48.73 33.41 -0.31
CA LEU A 13 -49.91 32.97 -1.06
C LEU A 13 -49.72 31.56 -1.67
N ASP A 14 -50.67 30.72 -1.28
CA ASP A 14 -51.09 29.43 -1.82
C ASP A 14 -51.78 29.62 -3.18
N THR A 15 -51.63 28.68 -4.12
CA THR A 15 -52.76 28.20 -4.97
C THR A 15 -52.40 26.93 -5.74
N SER A 16 -53.26 25.93 -5.60
CA SER A 16 -53.32 24.68 -6.36
C SER A 16 -54.25 24.79 -7.58
N ASN A 17 -54.04 23.88 -8.55
CA ASN A 17 -54.93 23.40 -9.64
C ASN A 17 -55.03 24.16 -10.98
N ILE A 18 -54.99 23.38 -12.09
CA ILE A 18 -55.94 23.28 -13.25
C ILE A 18 -55.27 22.33 -14.30
N ILE A 19 -55.74 21.08 -14.49
CA ILE A 19 -56.64 20.50 -15.54
C ILE A 19 -56.03 20.32 -16.96
N ALA A 20 -56.31 19.13 -17.51
CA ALA A 20 -55.89 18.48 -18.74
C ALA A 20 -56.35 19.10 -20.07
N GLU A 21 -55.65 18.77 -21.16
CA GLU A 21 -56.24 18.66 -22.49
C GLU A 21 -55.49 17.64 -23.37
N GLU A 22 -56.29 16.85 -24.09
CA GLU A 22 -55.98 15.70 -24.93
C GLU A 22 -55.92 16.17 -26.39
N VAL A 23 -54.91 15.76 -27.18
CA VAL A 23 -54.91 15.93 -28.64
C VAL A 23 -54.39 14.65 -29.31
N ALA A 24 -55.23 14.08 -30.16
CA ALA A 24 -54.95 12.92 -31.00
C ALA A 24 -54.41 13.34 -32.38
N GLN A 25 -53.48 12.55 -32.93
CA GLN A 25 -53.15 12.35 -34.36
C GLN A 25 -51.86 11.49 -34.40
N GLU A 26 -51.59 10.53 -35.29
CA GLU A 26 -52.27 9.88 -36.40
C GLU A 26 -51.43 8.61 -36.70
N LYS A 27 -52.04 7.56 -37.24
CA LYS A 27 -51.37 6.31 -37.63
C LYS A 27 -50.75 6.47 -39.03
N PRO A 28 -49.61 5.83 -39.31
CA PRO A 28 -49.53 5.09 -40.56
C PRO A 28 -49.10 3.65 -40.34
N ALA A 29 -49.69 2.78 -41.16
CA ALA A 29 -49.26 1.41 -41.34
C ALA A 29 -48.40 1.36 -42.61
N GLU A 30 -47.19 0.84 -42.52
CA GLU A 30 -46.57 0.07 -43.60
C GLU A 30 -45.55 -0.89 -42.97
N VAL A 31 -45.76 -2.17 -43.27
CA VAL A 31 -44.91 -3.30 -42.91
C VAL A 31 -44.00 -3.51 -44.11
N GLU A 32 -42.69 -3.45 -43.95
CA GLU A 32 -41.77 -4.15 -44.85
C GLU A 32 -40.44 -4.45 -44.14
N GLN A 33 -40.22 -5.75 -43.94
CA GLN A 33 -38.95 -6.46 -43.76
C GLN A 33 -38.00 -5.97 -42.65
N LEU A 34 -38.19 -6.52 -41.45
CA LEU A 34 -37.10 -6.65 -40.48
C LEU A 34 -36.12 -7.70 -41.03
N GLU A 35 -35.01 -7.26 -41.59
CA GLU A 35 -33.78 -8.05 -41.52
C GLU A 35 -33.47 -8.26 -40.03
N GLU A 36 -33.16 -9.50 -39.65
CA GLU A 36 -32.67 -9.81 -38.31
C GLU A 36 -31.48 -8.90 -38.03
N ILE A 37 -31.60 -8.11 -36.96
CA ILE A 37 -30.48 -7.30 -36.46
C ILE A 37 -29.43 -8.34 -36.01
N PRO A 38 -28.22 -8.36 -36.57
CA PRO A 38 -27.18 -9.27 -36.13
C PRO A 38 -26.96 -9.04 -34.63
N ILE A 39 -26.99 -10.13 -33.86
CA ILE A 39 -26.63 -10.10 -32.44
C ILE A 39 -25.22 -9.53 -32.30
N THR A 40 -24.93 -8.84 -31.20
CA THR A 40 -23.63 -8.19 -30.94
C THR A 40 -22.43 -9.13 -31.15
N ASP A 41 -22.62 -10.44 -30.97
CA ASP A 41 -21.62 -11.48 -31.24
C ASP A 41 -21.23 -11.60 -32.72
N GLU A 42 -22.14 -11.36 -33.68
CA GLU A 42 -21.85 -11.41 -35.12
C GLU A 42 -21.07 -10.17 -35.61
N LEU A 43 -21.26 -9.02 -34.96
CA LEU A 43 -20.56 -7.77 -35.32
C LEU A 43 -19.13 -7.69 -34.77
N MET A 44 -18.77 -8.54 -33.80
CA MET A 44 -17.43 -8.60 -33.21
C MET A 44 -16.53 -9.66 -33.83
N GLN A 45 -17.05 -10.50 -34.74
CA GLN A 45 -16.22 -11.44 -35.49
C GLN A 45 -15.42 -10.68 -36.54
N ASN A 46 -14.11 -10.86 -36.53
CA ASN A 46 -13.25 -10.25 -37.54
C ASN A 46 -13.17 -11.21 -38.76
N PRO A 47 -13.75 -10.86 -39.91
CA PRO A 47 -13.71 -11.71 -41.11
C PRO A 47 -12.31 -11.79 -41.74
N ASP A 48 -11.37 -10.92 -41.34
CA ASP A 48 -10.00 -10.87 -41.88
C ASP A 48 -8.97 -11.64 -41.04
N VAL A 49 -9.36 -12.23 -39.89
CA VAL A 49 -8.46 -13.13 -39.15
C VAL A 49 -8.37 -14.44 -39.92
N LEU A 50 -7.18 -14.72 -40.45
CA LEU A 50 -6.91 -15.90 -41.25
C LEU A 50 -7.23 -17.18 -40.45
N GLU A 51 -8.17 -17.99 -40.96
CA GLU A 51 -8.28 -19.42 -40.62
C GLU A 51 -7.02 -20.14 -41.15
N GLN A 52 -5.87 -19.96 -40.50
CA GLN A 52 -4.73 -20.84 -40.77
C GLN A 52 -4.80 -22.00 -39.79
N PRO A 53 -5.16 -23.21 -40.26
CA PRO A 53 -4.91 -24.38 -39.45
C PRO A 53 -3.39 -24.47 -39.33
N VAL A 54 -2.87 -24.38 -38.10
CA VAL A 54 -1.51 -24.83 -37.81
C VAL A 54 -1.56 -26.36 -37.95
N ALA A 55 -1.57 -26.86 -39.18
CA ALA A 55 -1.71 -28.28 -39.47
C ALA A 55 -0.38 -29.04 -39.32
N ASP A 56 0.73 -28.35 -39.10
CA ASP A 56 1.99 -28.94 -38.71
C ASP A 56 2.60 -28.04 -37.62
N SER A 57 2.53 -28.51 -36.38
CA SER A 57 3.46 -28.05 -35.36
C SER A 57 4.87 -28.41 -35.84
N ASP A 58 5.78 -27.42 -35.94
CA ASP A 58 7.20 -27.69 -36.20
C ASP A 58 7.85 -28.55 -35.11
N ASP A 59 7.19 -28.70 -33.96
CA ASP A 59 7.56 -29.67 -32.91
C ASP A 59 7.21 -31.09 -33.36
N THR A 60 8.26 -31.87 -33.65
CA THR A 60 8.18 -33.27 -34.07
C THR A 60 7.57 -34.20 -33.03
N ASP A 61 7.48 -33.76 -31.77
CA ASP A 61 6.93 -34.56 -30.69
C ASP A 61 5.40 -34.45 -30.60
N LEU A 62 4.78 -33.45 -31.24
CA LEU A 62 3.33 -33.22 -31.21
C LEU A 62 2.61 -33.91 -32.36
N THR A 63 1.48 -34.56 -32.04
CA THR A 63 0.59 -35.19 -33.02
C THR A 63 -0.83 -34.67 -32.88
N VAL A 64 -1.45 -34.25 -33.98
CA VAL A 64 -2.85 -33.83 -33.99
C VAL A 64 -3.75 -35.04 -33.73
N VAL A 65 -4.62 -34.95 -32.72
CA VAL A 65 -5.59 -36.01 -32.39
C VAL A 65 -7.03 -35.61 -32.70
N SER A 66 -7.32 -34.31 -32.76
CA SER A 66 -8.63 -33.77 -33.11
C SER A 66 -8.49 -32.28 -33.46
N SER A 67 -9.28 -31.77 -34.40
CA SER A 67 -9.27 -30.35 -34.79
C SER A 67 -10.65 -29.89 -35.24
N GLY A 68 -10.83 -28.57 -35.30
CA GLY A 68 -12.01 -27.90 -35.85
C GLY A 68 -11.67 -26.47 -36.28
N ASP A 69 -12.70 -25.66 -36.56
CA ASP A 69 -12.55 -24.36 -37.24
C ASP A 69 -11.67 -23.34 -36.49
N PHE A 70 -11.63 -23.41 -35.16
CA PHE A 70 -10.92 -22.46 -34.29
C PHE A 70 -10.02 -23.15 -33.25
N TRP A 71 -9.75 -24.46 -33.42
CA TRP A 71 -9.00 -25.20 -32.42
C TRP A 71 -8.33 -26.46 -32.96
N THR A 72 -7.23 -26.86 -32.32
CA THR A 72 -6.55 -28.14 -32.54
C THR A 72 -6.10 -28.73 -31.21
N ILE A 73 -6.37 -30.02 -30.98
CA ILE A 73 -5.87 -30.79 -29.84
C ILE A 73 -4.68 -31.61 -30.31
N TYR A 74 -3.56 -31.42 -29.62
CA TYR A 74 -2.33 -32.16 -29.80
C TYR A 74 -2.14 -33.18 -28.69
N ARG A 75 -1.45 -34.27 -29.02
CA ARG A 75 -0.87 -35.21 -28.06
C ARG A 75 0.63 -35.22 -28.25
N ASN A 76 1.37 -34.95 -27.18
CA ASN A 76 2.82 -35.12 -27.16
C ASN A 76 3.15 -36.62 -27.07
N THR A 77 3.97 -37.10 -28.01
CA THR A 77 4.30 -38.52 -28.16
C THR A 77 5.37 -39.02 -27.20
N VAL A 78 6.13 -38.12 -26.59
CA VAL A 78 7.20 -38.42 -25.63
C VAL A 78 6.62 -38.60 -24.22
N ASN A 79 5.80 -37.66 -23.76
CA ASN A 79 5.27 -37.65 -22.39
C ASN A 79 3.78 -37.99 -22.28
N ASN A 80 3.09 -38.18 -23.42
CA ASN A 80 1.68 -38.54 -23.51
C ASN A 80 0.69 -37.47 -23.00
N GLU A 81 1.12 -36.21 -22.93
CA GLU A 81 0.29 -35.08 -22.50
C GLU A 81 -0.54 -34.52 -23.66
N TYR A 82 -1.67 -33.87 -23.34
CA TYR A 82 -2.53 -33.24 -24.32
C TYR A 82 -2.50 -31.72 -24.16
N SER A 83 -2.43 -31.03 -25.29
CA SER A 83 -2.50 -29.57 -25.37
C SER A 83 -3.63 -29.16 -26.30
N LEU A 84 -4.28 -28.03 -26.02
CA LEU A 84 -5.33 -27.45 -26.85
C LEU A 84 -4.89 -26.08 -27.32
N CYS A 85 -4.70 -25.92 -28.62
CA CYS A 85 -4.45 -24.63 -29.24
C CYS A 85 -5.78 -24.09 -29.79
N MET A 86 -6.05 -22.81 -29.56
CA MET A 86 -7.20 -22.09 -30.13
C MET A 86 -6.70 -20.87 -30.91
N PHE A 87 -7.36 -20.57 -32.03
CA PHE A 87 -6.97 -19.54 -32.99
C PHE A 87 -8.21 -19.03 -33.73
N GLY A 88 -8.09 -17.94 -34.48
CA GLY A 88 -9.22 -17.43 -35.27
C GLY A 88 -10.37 -16.92 -34.39
N ASN A 89 -11.62 -17.18 -34.77
CA ASN A 89 -12.78 -16.73 -34.00
C ASN A 89 -13.17 -17.76 -32.93
N VAL A 90 -12.76 -17.51 -31.67
CA VAL A 90 -12.97 -18.43 -30.55
C VAL A 90 -14.23 -18.03 -29.77
N PRO A 91 -15.32 -18.83 -29.82
CA PRO A 91 -16.53 -18.52 -29.08
C PRO A 91 -16.40 -18.93 -27.61
N SER A 92 -17.17 -18.24 -26.76
CA SER A 92 -17.41 -18.61 -25.36
C SER A 92 -18.08 -20.00 -25.14
N SER A 93 -18.55 -20.67 -26.20
CA SER A 93 -19.09 -22.04 -26.13
C SER A 93 -18.01 -23.09 -26.41
N ARG A 94 -17.99 -24.18 -25.62
CA ARG A 94 -17.05 -25.29 -25.81
C ARG A 94 -17.60 -26.31 -26.83
N PRO A 95 -16.83 -26.69 -27.87
CA PRO A 95 -17.19 -27.77 -28.78
C PRO A 95 -17.45 -29.10 -28.08
N THR A 96 -18.50 -29.81 -28.50
CA THR A 96 -18.79 -31.16 -27.98
C THR A 96 -17.69 -32.17 -28.31
N ALA A 97 -16.90 -31.91 -29.36
CA ALA A 97 -15.73 -32.69 -29.74
C ALA A 97 -14.64 -32.73 -28.64
N TRP A 98 -14.61 -31.75 -27.73
CA TRP A 98 -13.62 -31.71 -26.64
C TRP A 98 -13.93 -32.70 -25.52
N ASN A 99 -15.17 -33.20 -25.40
CA ASN A 99 -15.65 -33.94 -24.22
C ASN A 99 -14.78 -35.14 -23.82
N SER A 100 -14.16 -35.84 -24.78
CA SER A 100 -13.25 -36.97 -24.51
C SER A 100 -11.85 -36.55 -24.03
N TYR A 101 -11.48 -35.28 -24.20
CA TYR A 101 -10.13 -34.75 -23.98
C TYR A 101 -10.03 -33.79 -22.79
N LEU A 102 -11.12 -33.14 -22.37
CA LEU A 102 -11.12 -32.10 -21.31
C LEU A 102 -10.36 -32.52 -20.03
N LYS A 103 -10.46 -33.80 -19.63
CA LYS A 103 -9.80 -34.33 -18.42
C LYS A 103 -8.33 -34.68 -18.60
N SER A 104 -7.80 -34.57 -19.81
CA SER A 104 -6.43 -34.93 -20.18
C SER A 104 -5.62 -33.73 -20.67
N ILE A 105 -6.28 -32.62 -21.02
CA ILE A 105 -5.62 -31.39 -21.48
C ILE A 105 -4.93 -30.72 -20.30
N LYS A 106 -3.61 -30.56 -20.43
CA LYS A 106 -2.73 -29.92 -19.45
C LYS A 106 -2.39 -28.48 -19.80
N HIS A 107 -2.29 -28.18 -21.10
CA HIS A 107 -1.88 -26.86 -21.57
C HIS A 107 -2.90 -26.34 -22.58
N ILE A 108 -3.30 -25.08 -22.43
CA ILE A 108 -4.12 -24.37 -23.41
C ILE A 108 -3.35 -23.15 -23.89
N GLU A 109 -3.29 -22.99 -25.19
CA GLU A 109 -2.66 -21.85 -25.86
C GLU A 109 -3.70 -21.20 -26.77
N ILE A 110 -3.86 -19.90 -26.64
CA ILE A 110 -4.75 -19.09 -27.46
C ILE A 110 -3.92 -17.96 -28.02
N GLU A 111 -3.72 -17.97 -29.34
CA GLU A 111 -2.85 -17.02 -30.04
C GLU A 111 -3.50 -16.60 -31.35
N GLU A 112 -3.27 -15.35 -31.76
CA GLU A 112 -3.84 -14.75 -32.98
C GLU A 112 -5.37 -14.95 -33.08
N ALA A 113 -6.06 -14.87 -31.95
CA ALA A 113 -7.49 -15.17 -31.85
C ALA A 113 -8.34 -13.94 -31.53
N THR A 114 -9.61 -13.95 -31.95
CA THR A 114 -10.65 -13.04 -31.47
C THR A 114 -11.58 -13.80 -30.55
N LEU A 115 -11.63 -13.39 -29.27
CA LEU A 115 -12.47 -14.03 -28.26
C LEU A 115 -13.72 -13.19 -28.03
N THR A 116 -14.89 -13.82 -28.12
CA THR A 116 -16.18 -13.13 -27.93
C THR A 116 -17.12 -13.85 -26.98
N GLY A 117 -17.81 -13.05 -26.15
CA GLY A 117 -18.79 -13.51 -25.17
C GLY A 117 -18.20 -13.80 -23.80
N SER A 118 -18.91 -14.63 -23.02
CA SER A 118 -18.60 -14.92 -21.62
C SER A 118 -17.76 -16.19 -21.46
N PHE A 119 -16.54 -16.06 -20.95
CA PHE A 119 -15.66 -17.19 -20.61
C PHE A 119 -15.85 -17.62 -19.14
N GLU A 120 -17.05 -17.40 -18.60
CA GLU A 120 -17.41 -17.82 -17.25
C GLU A 120 -17.19 -19.33 -17.09
N ALA A 121 -16.47 -19.72 -16.03
CA ALA A 121 -16.19 -21.12 -15.71
C ALA A 121 -15.53 -21.93 -16.85
N TYR A 122 -14.96 -21.26 -17.87
CA TYR A 122 -14.52 -21.92 -19.10
C TYR A 122 -13.37 -22.90 -18.84
N PHE A 123 -12.39 -22.49 -18.04
CA PHE A 123 -11.18 -23.25 -17.68
C PHE A 123 -11.23 -23.88 -16.27
N ARG A 124 -12.40 -23.93 -15.62
CA ARG A 124 -12.50 -24.31 -14.20
C ARG A 124 -12.04 -25.75 -13.95
N GLY A 125 -11.61 -26.04 -12.72
CA GLY A 125 -11.03 -27.35 -12.37
C GLY A 125 -11.96 -28.57 -12.50
N THR A 126 -13.29 -28.36 -12.50
CA THR A 126 -14.24 -29.47 -12.77
C THR A 126 -14.41 -29.77 -14.26
N VAL A 127 -14.00 -28.85 -15.12
CA VAL A 127 -13.99 -29.02 -16.58
C VAL A 127 -12.64 -29.59 -17.00
N PHE A 128 -11.55 -28.88 -16.70
CA PHE A 128 -10.19 -29.31 -17.00
C PHE A 128 -9.50 -29.77 -15.71
N THR A 129 -9.57 -31.08 -15.43
CA THR A 129 -9.17 -31.65 -14.14
C THR A 129 -7.66 -31.75 -13.92
N VAL A 130 -6.88 -31.59 -14.99
CA VAL A 130 -5.40 -31.69 -14.97
C VAL A 130 -4.74 -30.48 -15.62
N LEU A 131 -5.46 -29.36 -15.75
CA LEU A 131 -4.94 -28.14 -16.37
C LEU A 131 -3.80 -27.57 -15.52
N GLU A 132 -2.65 -27.37 -16.15
CA GLU A 132 -1.42 -26.85 -15.53
C GLU A 132 -1.10 -25.45 -16.06
N SER A 133 -1.42 -25.14 -17.34
CA SER A 133 -1.21 -23.79 -17.86
C SER A 133 -2.24 -23.31 -18.88
N VAL A 134 -2.49 -22.00 -18.89
CA VAL A 134 -3.20 -21.28 -19.96
C VAL A 134 -2.41 -20.05 -20.38
N ARG A 135 -2.29 -19.85 -21.70
CA ARG A 135 -1.65 -18.70 -22.33
C ARG A 135 -2.62 -18.07 -23.33
N ILE A 136 -2.84 -16.76 -23.22
CA ILE A 136 -3.66 -15.95 -24.11
C ILE A 136 -2.82 -14.74 -24.53
N GLU A 137 -2.32 -14.77 -25.75
CA GLU A 137 -1.38 -13.76 -26.27
C GLU A 137 -1.78 -13.34 -27.68
N GLN A 138 -1.49 -12.10 -28.07
CA GLN A 138 -1.77 -11.59 -29.42
C GLN A 138 -3.24 -11.78 -29.84
N CYS A 139 -4.15 -11.70 -28.87
CA CYS A 139 -5.58 -11.88 -29.09
C CYS A 139 -6.32 -10.54 -29.06
N ASN A 140 -7.41 -10.45 -29.82
CA ASN A 140 -8.42 -9.42 -29.66
C ASN A 140 -9.38 -9.84 -28.54
N LEU A 141 -9.33 -9.12 -27.41
CA LEU A 141 -10.17 -9.37 -26.24
C LEU A 141 -11.30 -8.35 -26.07
N SER A 142 -11.50 -7.42 -27.02
CA SER A 142 -12.55 -6.40 -26.93
C SER A 142 -13.95 -6.99 -26.69
N GLY A 143 -14.21 -8.18 -27.23
CA GLY A 143 -15.50 -8.85 -27.14
C GLY A 143 -15.68 -9.79 -25.95
N VAL A 144 -14.67 -9.95 -25.10
CA VAL A 144 -14.80 -10.76 -23.88
C VAL A 144 -15.59 -9.98 -22.84
N THR A 145 -16.69 -10.56 -22.37
CA THR A 145 -17.59 -9.91 -21.42
C THR A 145 -17.41 -10.34 -19.98
N SER A 146 -16.88 -11.55 -19.75
CA SER A 146 -16.69 -12.11 -18.41
C SER A 146 -15.60 -13.17 -18.37
N PHE A 147 -14.83 -13.14 -17.29
CA PHE A 147 -13.96 -14.22 -16.83
C PHE A 147 -14.36 -14.71 -15.42
N ASP A 148 -15.63 -14.52 -15.04
CA ASP A 148 -16.14 -15.02 -13.75
C ASP A 148 -15.83 -16.51 -13.58
N MET A 149 -15.21 -16.86 -12.46
CA MET A 149 -14.83 -18.24 -12.14
C MET A 149 -14.03 -18.97 -13.23
N ALA A 150 -13.39 -18.25 -14.17
CA ALA A 150 -12.80 -18.85 -15.36
C ALA A 150 -11.84 -20.00 -15.01
N PHE A 151 -11.02 -19.85 -13.97
CA PHE A 151 -10.06 -20.85 -13.49
C PHE A 151 -10.44 -21.45 -12.13
N TYR A 152 -11.66 -21.20 -11.63
CA TYR A 152 -12.08 -21.55 -10.27
C TYR A 152 -11.74 -22.99 -9.86
N ASN A 153 -11.08 -23.13 -8.72
CA ASN A 153 -10.67 -24.39 -8.09
C ASN A 153 -9.97 -25.34 -9.09
N SER A 154 -9.16 -24.81 -9.99
CA SER A 154 -8.31 -25.57 -10.90
C SER A 154 -6.96 -25.91 -10.27
N GLY A 155 -6.29 -26.91 -10.85
CA GLY A 155 -4.91 -27.27 -10.51
C GLY A 155 -3.86 -26.40 -11.22
N ILE A 156 -4.28 -25.29 -11.82
CA ILE A 156 -3.44 -24.47 -12.68
C ILE A 156 -2.25 -23.91 -11.93
N GLU A 157 -1.09 -23.95 -12.57
CA GLU A 157 0.19 -23.49 -12.03
C GLU A 157 0.59 -22.16 -12.67
N LYS A 158 0.20 -21.96 -13.93
CA LYS A 158 0.61 -20.83 -14.76
C LYS A 158 -0.54 -20.24 -15.58
N VAL A 159 -0.73 -18.93 -15.51
CA VAL A 159 -1.64 -18.19 -16.42
C VAL A 159 -0.92 -16.98 -16.97
N ILE A 160 -0.90 -16.85 -18.30
CA ILE A 160 -0.36 -15.69 -19.01
C ILE A 160 -1.46 -15.09 -19.88
N ILE A 161 -1.79 -13.82 -19.63
CA ILE A 161 -2.68 -13.00 -20.45
C ILE A 161 -1.93 -11.68 -20.70
N ARG A 162 -1.23 -11.60 -21.84
CA ARG A 162 -0.37 -10.46 -22.20
C ARG A 162 -0.40 -10.17 -23.68
N ASP A 163 0.13 -9.02 -24.10
CA ASP A 163 0.28 -8.66 -25.52
C ASP A 163 -1.05 -8.77 -26.31
N ASN A 164 -2.18 -8.39 -25.70
CA ASN A 164 -3.51 -8.46 -26.33
C ASN A 164 -3.98 -7.07 -26.80
N ASP A 165 -4.81 -7.08 -27.84
CA ASP A 165 -5.33 -5.87 -28.48
C ASP A 165 -6.82 -5.64 -28.15
N TYR A 166 -7.20 -4.36 -28.17
CA TYR A 166 -8.57 -3.89 -27.94
C TYR A 166 -9.01 -2.91 -29.04
N PRO A 167 -9.28 -3.37 -30.27
CA PRO A 167 -9.67 -2.52 -31.40
C PRO A 167 -11.01 -1.80 -31.18
N THR A 168 -11.89 -2.32 -30.33
CA THR A 168 -13.09 -1.63 -29.84
C THR A 168 -13.03 -1.49 -28.31
N ALA A 169 -13.90 -0.64 -27.76
CA ALA A 169 -14.00 -0.43 -26.32
C ALA A 169 -14.09 -1.79 -25.58
N PRO A 170 -13.24 -2.01 -24.55
CA PRO A 170 -13.25 -3.25 -23.77
C PRO A 170 -14.63 -3.52 -23.16
N SER A 171 -15.04 -4.79 -23.21
CA SER A 171 -16.35 -5.22 -22.69
C SER A 171 -16.26 -6.07 -21.41
N LEU A 172 -15.08 -6.21 -20.80
CA LEU A 172 -14.89 -7.08 -19.65
C LEU A 172 -15.51 -6.45 -18.39
N LEU A 173 -16.65 -6.99 -17.95
CA LEU A 173 -17.41 -6.44 -16.81
C LEU A 173 -17.19 -7.20 -15.51
N ALA A 174 -16.89 -8.50 -15.60
CA ALA A 174 -16.96 -9.42 -14.47
C ALA A 174 -15.76 -10.38 -14.44
N THR A 175 -15.10 -10.45 -13.29
CA THR A 175 -13.92 -11.29 -13.01
C THR A 175 -13.98 -11.93 -11.61
N THR A 176 -15.18 -12.02 -11.06
CA THR A 176 -15.53 -12.60 -9.77
C THR A 176 -14.96 -14.01 -9.68
N TYR A 177 -14.16 -14.26 -8.64
CA TYR A 177 -13.54 -15.56 -8.37
C TYR A 177 -12.69 -16.14 -9.52
N MET A 178 -12.21 -15.32 -10.46
CA MET A 178 -11.50 -15.78 -11.66
C MET A 178 -10.41 -16.83 -11.33
N PHE A 179 -9.61 -16.60 -10.29
CA PHE A 179 -8.56 -17.51 -9.82
C PHE A 179 -8.83 -18.11 -8.43
N SER A 180 -10.04 -17.97 -7.90
CA SER A 180 -10.33 -18.46 -6.54
C SER A 180 -10.07 -19.96 -6.42
N LEU A 181 -9.39 -20.35 -5.34
CA LEU A 181 -8.96 -21.72 -5.03
C LEU A 181 -7.96 -22.34 -6.04
N CYS A 182 -7.31 -21.53 -6.89
CA CYS A 182 -6.18 -21.99 -7.71
C CYS A 182 -4.94 -22.15 -6.82
N ARG A 183 -4.90 -23.23 -6.05
CA ARG A 183 -3.92 -23.41 -4.96
C ARG A 183 -2.49 -23.60 -5.44
N ASN A 184 -2.27 -24.01 -6.69
CA ASN A 184 -0.94 -24.23 -7.26
C ASN A 184 -0.46 -23.05 -8.13
N LEU A 185 -1.29 -22.02 -8.31
CA LEU A 185 -0.94 -20.87 -9.16
C LEU A 185 0.26 -20.14 -8.57
N SER A 186 1.34 -20.10 -9.34
CA SER A 186 2.62 -19.51 -8.92
C SER A 186 3.20 -18.56 -9.97
N GLU A 187 2.85 -18.75 -11.25
CA GLU A 187 3.21 -17.82 -12.33
C GLU A 187 1.95 -17.19 -12.92
N LEU A 188 1.81 -15.88 -12.76
CA LEU A 188 0.64 -15.13 -13.21
C LEU A 188 1.08 -13.83 -13.88
N ASP A 189 0.67 -13.65 -15.14
CA ASP A 189 0.81 -12.41 -15.88
C ASP A 189 -0.56 -12.01 -16.42
N LEU A 190 -1.03 -10.82 -16.03
CA LEU A 190 -2.31 -10.24 -16.44
C LEU A 190 -2.14 -8.90 -17.16
N SER A 191 -0.93 -8.58 -17.62
CA SER A 191 -0.57 -7.28 -18.21
C SER A 191 -1.36 -6.95 -19.48
N GLY A 192 -1.89 -7.97 -20.17
CA GLY A 192 -2.74 -7.82 -21.36
C GLY A 192 -4.24 -7.85 -21.07
N LEU A 193 -4.66 -7.71 -19.81
CA LEU A 193 -6.06 -7.59 -19.43
C LEU A 193 -6.43 -6.12 -19.21
N ASP A 194 -7.40 -5.61 -19.96
CA ASP A 194 -8.02 -4.31 -19.70
C ASP A 194 -9.14 -4.45 -18.65
N THR A 195 -8.95 -3.85 -17.48
CA THR A 195 -9.90 -3.90 -16.37
C THR A 195 -10.72 -2.62 -16.19
N SER A 196 -10.60 -1.64 -17.08
CA SER A 196 -11.24 -0.31 -16.93
C SER A 196 -12.76 -0.34 -16.80
N ALA A 197 -13.39 -1.36 -17.39
CA ALA A 197 -14.84 -1.61 -17.32
C ALA A 197 -15.26 -2.58 -16.19
N VAL A 198 -14.32 -3.19 -15.47
CA VAL A 198 -14.61 -4.18 -14.43
C VAL A 198 -15.21 -3.47 -13.22
N THR A 199 -16.37 -3.94 -12.77
CA THR A 199 -17.06 -3.34 -11.61
C THR A 199 -16.97 -4.18 -10.34
N ASN A 200 -16.55 -5.44 -10.47
CA ASN A 200 -16.54 -6.42 -9.39
C ASN A 200 -15.34 -7.36 -9.49
N ILE A 201 -14.45 -7.31 -8.50
CA ILE A 201 -13.27 -8.19 -8.36
C ILE A 201 -13.39 -9.11 -7.15
N TYR A 202 -14.63 -9.38 -6.69
CA TYR A 202 -14.93 -10.24 -5.56
C TYR A 202 -14.13 -11.54 -5.65
N GLY A 203 -13.32 -11.81 -4.63
CA GLY A 203 -12.62 -13.08 -4.44
C GLY A 203 -11.72 -13.49 -5.60
N MET A 204 -11.29 -12.56 -6.47
CA MET A 204 -10.54 -12.85 -7.69
C MET A 204 -9.34 -13.77 -7.44
N PHE A 205 -8.54 -13.50 -6.41
CA PHE A 205 -7.35 -14.28 -6.04
C PHE A 205 -7.55 -15.09 -4.75
N GLN A 206 -8.78 -15.26 -4.28
CA GLN A 206 -9.05 -15.89 -2.99
C GLN A 206 -8.45 -17.31 -2.91
N ASN A 207 -7.67 -17.59 -1.86
CA ASN A 207 -6.98 -18.87 -1.63
C ASN A 207 -6.02 -19.29 -2.75
N CYS A 208 -5.40 -18.36 -3.47
CA CYS A 208 -4.19 -18.62 -4.27
C CYS A 208 -3.00 -18.79 -3.33
N ILE A 209 -2.93 -19.94 -2.64
CA ILE A 209 -2.01 -20.12 -1.51
C ILE A 209 -0.53 -20.16 -1.91
N SER A 210 -0.21 -20.50 -3.16
CA SER A 210 1.17 -20.59 -3.69
C SER A 210 1.65 -19.31 -4.37
N LEU A 211 0.82 -18.27 -4.48
CA LEU A 211 1.19 -17.03 -5.16
C LEU A 211 2.10 -16.20 -4.23
N GLU A 212 3.36 -16.00 -4.63
CA GLU A 212 4.39 -15.27 -3.87
C GLU A 212 4.49 -13.79 -4.28
N GLU A 213 4.31 -13.52 -5.58
CA GLU A 213 4.32 -12.20 -6.19
C GLU A 213 3.07 -11.99 -7.04
N LEU A 214 2.59 -10.76 -7.11
CA LEU A 214 1.40 -10.39 -7.90
C LEU A 214 1.56 -8.96 -8.41
N ASP A 215 1.74 -8.82 -9.72
CA ASP A 215 1.76 -7.53 -10.40
C ASP A 215 0.34 -7.16 -10.86
N LEU A 216 -0.15 -6.01 -10.37
CA LEU A 216 -1.44 -5.42 -10.73
C LEU A 216 -1.28 -3.98 -11.21
N SER A 217 -0.08 -3.58 -11.63
CA SER A 217 0.22 -2.21 -12.03
C SER A 217 -0.62 -1.74 -13.23
N ASN A 218 -1.12 -2.66 -14.06
CA ASN A 218 -2.01 -2.38 -15.19
C ASN A 218 -3.50 -2.36 -14.81
N PHE A 219 -3.88 -2.71 -13.58
CA PHE A 219 -5.29 -2.70 -13.18
C PHE A 219 -5.80 -1.27 -13.03
N ASP A 220 -6.84 -0.95 -13.78
CA ASP A 220 -7.73 0.17 -13.52
C ASP A 220 -8.88 -0.31 -12.63
N THR A 221 -8.97 0.24 -11.42
CA THR A 221 -10.02 -0.09 -10.44
C THR A 221 -11.04 1.03 -10.25
N SER A 222 -10.99 2.10 -11.04
CA SER A 222 -11.86 3.28 -10.87
C SER A 222 -13.36 2.97 -10.95
N SER A 223 -13.72 1.93 -11.72
CA SER A 223 -15.09 1.43 -11.86
C SER A 223 -15.47 0.37 -10.83
N VAL A 224 -14.53 -0.12 -10.01
CA VAL A 224 -14.75 -1.23 -9.07
C VAL A 224 -15.55 -0.75 -7.86
N THR A 225 -16.62 -1.49 -7.54
CA THR A 225 -17.49 -1.19 -6.40
C THR A 225 -17.42 -2.24 -5.29
N ASN A 226 -16.85 -3.41 -5.56
CA ASN A 226 -16.79 -4.54 -4.63
C ASN A 226 -15.42 -5.25 -4.68
N MET A 227 -14.74 -5.26 -3.53
CA MET A 227 -13.43 -5.88 -3.31
C MET A 227 -13.47 -6.94 -2.19
N TYR A 228 -14.64 -7.55 -1.97
CA TYR A 228 -14.80 -8.59 -0.95
C TYR A 228 -13.84 -9.75 -1.20
N SER A 229 -13.08 -10.14 -0.18
CA SER A 229 -12.14 -11.28 -0.20
C SER A 229 -11.12 -11.32 -1.36
N THR A 230 -10.84 -10.22 -2.06
CA THR A 230 -10.02 -10.23 -3.29
C THR A 230 -8.70 -10.98 -3.13
N PHE A 231 -7.98 -10.76 -2.03
CA PHE A 231 -6.70 -11.42 -1.71
C PHE A 231 -6.79 -12.41 -0.54
N SER A 232 -7.99 -12.69 -0.04
CA SER A 232 -8.20 -13.53 1.14
C SER A 232 -7.54 -14.90 0.98
N GLY A 233 -6.64 -15.27 1.89
CA GLY A 233 -5.97 -16.56 1.89
C GLY A 233 -4.80 -16.69 0.89
N CYS A 234 -4.30 -15.60 0.31
CA CYS A 234 -3.01 -15.60 -0.40
C CYS A 234 -1.87 -15.73 0.63
N ARG A 235 -1.61 -16.96 1.07
CA ARG A 235 -0.77 -17.23 2.24
C ARG A 235 0.71 -17.02 1.98
N SER A 236 1.18 -17.21 0.75
CA SER A 236 2.59 -17.02 0.37
C SER A 236 2.90 -15.61 -0.15
N LEU A 237 1.90 -14.75 -0.33
CA LEU A 237 2.11 -13.40 -0.86
C LEU A 237 2.90 -12.55 0.16
N GLU A 238 4.13 -12.19 -0.20
CA GLU A 238 5.05 -11.47 0.70
C GLU A 238 4.95 -9.95 0.56
N LYS A 239 4.63 -9.49 -0.65
CA LYS A 239 4.49 -8.07 -1.01
C LYS A 239 3.32 -7.89 -1.95
N LEU A 240 2.68 -6.73 -1.84
CA LEU A 240 1.58 -6.36 -2.71
C LEU A 240 1.59 -4.84 -2.88
N ASP A 241 1.77 -4.40 -4.12
CA ASP A 241 1.60 -2.99 -4.48
C ASP A 241 0.15 -2.76 -4.95
N VAL A 242 -0.54 -1.85 -4.27
CA VAL A 242 -1.90 -1.40 -4.60
C VAL A 242 -1.97 0.12 -4.69
N SER A 243 -0.83 0.78 -4.91
CA SER A 243 -0.74 2.24 -5.00
C SER A 243 -1.50 2.82 -6.21
N ASN A 244 -1.72 2.02 -7.25
CA ASN A 244 -2.51 2.39 -8.43
C ASN A 244 -4.03 2.22 -8.24
N PHE A 245 -4.49 1.62 -7.14
CA PHE A 245 -5.91 1.37 -6.94
C PHE A 245 -6.67 2.67 -6.63
N ASP A 246 -7.67 2.97 -7.44
CA ASP A 246 -8.74 3.91 -7.10
C ASP A 246 -9.85 3.14 -6.37
N THR A 247 -10.08 3.48 -5.09
CA THR A 247 -11.10 2.85 -4.25
C THR A 247 -12.29 3.76 -3.94
N SER A 248 -12.36 4.96 -4.56
CA SER A 248 -13.38 5.97 -4.25
C SER A 248 -14.82 5.48 -4.48
N SER A 249 -15.00 4.55 -5.40
CA SER A 249 -16.28 3.89 -5.73
C SER A 249 -16.57 2.63 -4.92
N VAL A 250 -15.62 2.14 -4.11
CA VAL A 250 -15.73 0.84 -3.43
C VAL A 250 -16.64 0.95 -2.21
N THR A 251 -17.60 0.01 -2.11
CA THR A 251 -18.57 -0.04 -1.01
C THR A 251 -18.36 -1.20 -0.04
N ASN A 252 -17.58 -2.21 -0.44
CA ASN A 252 -17.35 -3.44 0.33
C ASN A 252 -15.88 -3.90 0.21
N MET A 253 -15.17 -3.95 1.34
CA MET A 253 -13.79 -4.44 1.48
C MET A 253 -13.68 -5.56 2.53
N GLN A 254 -14.79 -6.23 2.83
CA GLN A 254 -14.82 -7.26 3.85
C GLN A 254 -13.88 -8.42 3.48
N PHE A 255 -13.09 -8.89 4.46
CA PHE A 255 -12.09 -9.96 4.30
C PHE A 255 -11.01 -9.72 3.21
N MET A 256 -10.85 -8.52 2.67
CA MET A 256 -10.01 -8.27 1.48
C MET A 256 -8.60 -8.89 1.58
N PHE A 257 -7.96 -8.80 2.75
CA PHE A 257 -6.63 -9.35 3.04
C PHE A 257 -6.65 -10.44 4.12
N GLU A 258 -7.81 -11.02 4.42
CA GLU A 258 -7.94 -12.02 5.50
C GLU A 258 -7.01 -13.21 5.23
N LYS A 259 -6.24 -13.66 6.23
CA LYS A 259 -5.29 -14.78 6.13
C LYS A 259 -4.12 -14.59 5.15
N CYS A 260 -3.79 -13.36 4.74
CA CYS A 260 -2.51 -13.05 4.08
C CYS A 260 -1.36 -13.22 5.07
N SER A 261 -0.85 -14.45 5.17
CA SER A 261 -0.04 -14.89 6.32
C SER A 261 1.44 -14.55 6.22
N SER A 262 1.92 -14.16 5.02
CA SER A 262 3.32 -13.80 4.77
C SER A 262 3.53 -12.30 4.49
N LEU A 263 2.45 -11.54 4.33
CA LEU A 263 2.51 -10.10 4.07
C LEU A 263 3.02 -9.36 5.33
N GLU A 264 4.18 -8.73 5.23
CA GLU A 264 4.82 -8.04 6.37
C GLU A 264 4.49 -6.55 6.44
N GLU A 265 4.27 -5.91 5.31
CA GLU A 265 3.97 -4.49 5.17
C GLU A 265 2.87 -4.31 4.13
N LEU A 266 1.97 -3.38 4.40
CA LEU A 266 0.93 -3.02 3.46
C LEU A 266 0.67 -1.51 3.55
N ASP A 267 0.87 -0.83 2.43
CA ASP A 267 0.56 0.59 2.29
C ASP A 267 -0.81 0.74 1.60
N LEU A 268 -1.79 1.27 2.33
CA LEU A 268 -3.11 1.62 1.82
C LEU A 268 -3.37 3.13 1.96
N SER A 269 -2.32 3.94 2.02
CA SER A 269 -2.44 5.39 2.16
C SER A 269 -3.24 6.02 1.02
N ASN A 270 -3.24 5.44 -0.18
CA ASN A 270 -4.03 5.89 -1.33
C ASN A 270 -5.52 5.51 -1.28
N PHE A 271 -5.94 4.61 -0.38
CA PHE A 271 -7.32 4.13 -0.36
C PHE A 271 -8.26 5.22 0.17
N ASP A 272 -9.23 5.61 -0.66
CA ASP A 272 -10.41 6.34 -0.24
C ASP A 272 -11.48 5.34 0.23
N THR A 273 -11.78 5.34 1.53
CA THR A 273 -12.81 4.47 2.12
C THR A 273 -14.11 5.20 2.44
N SER A 274 -14.30 6.44 1.98
CA SER A 274 -15.45 7.28 2.32
C SER A 274 -16.79 6.69 1.86
N SER A 275 -16.77 5.88 0.80
CA SER A 275 -17.94 5.14 0.30
C SER A 275 -18.12 3.75 0.93
N VAL A 276 -17.16 3.26 1.73
CA VAL A 276 -17.14 1.89 2.23
C VAL A 276 -18.17 1.71 3.34
N THR A 277 -19.06 0.72 3.16
CA THR A 277 -20.09 0.36 4.14
C THR A 277 -19.62 -0.74 5.10
N THR A 278 -18.73 -1.62 4.65
CA THR A 278 -18.14 -2.69 5.47
C THR A 278 -16.70 -3.00 5.08
N MET A 279 -15.87 -3.15 6.10
CA MET A 279 -14.48 -3.62 6.03
C MET A 279 -14.18 -4.59 7.18
N SER A 280 -15.20 -5.35 7.58
CA SER A 280 -15.07 -6.33 8.66
C SER A 280 -14.01 -7.38 8.31
N TYR A 281 -13.23 -7.79 9.31
CA TYR A 281 -12.20 -8.84 9.18
C TYR A 281 -11.16 -8.61 8.08
N MET A 282 -10.99 -7.36 7.61
CA MET A 282 -10.13 -7.03 6.45
C MET A 282 -8.69 -7.55 6.59
N PHE A 283 -8.10 -7.47 7.79
CA PHE A 283 -6.74 -7.94 8.08
C PHE A 283 -6.71 -9.13 9.03
N GLN A 284 -7.85 -9.81 9.26
CA GLN A 284 -7.95 -10.90 10.21
C GLN A 284 -6.97 -12.03 9.84
N LEU A 285 -6.30 -12.60 10.85
CA LEU A 285 -5.35 -13.70 10.72
C LEU A 285 -4.18 -13.39 9.76
N CYS A 286 -3.65 -12.16 9.79
CA CYS A 286 -2.39 -11.79 9.13
C CYS A 286 -1.24 -11.76 10.16
N PRO A 287 -0.71 -12.91 10.61
CA PRO A 287 0.27 -12.95 11.70
C PRO A 287 1.64 -12.38 11.33
N ALA A 288 1.97 -12.16 10.05
CA ALA A 288 3.24 -11.57 9.64
C ALA A 288 3.20 -10.03 9.51
N LEU A 289 2.00 -9.43 9.45
CA LEU A 289 1.84 -8.00 9.19
C LEU A 289 2.41 -7.17 10.35
N LYS A 290 3.49 -6.44 10.08
CA LYS A 290 4.25 -5.60 11.02
C LYS A 290 3.92 -4.12 10.88
N SER A 291 3.73 -3.65 9.65
CA SER A 291 3.51 -2.24 9.30
C SER A 291 2.26 -2.08 8.45
N LEU A 292 1.41 -1.12 8.80
CA LEU A 292 0.18 -0.83 8.07
C LEU A 292 -0.08 0.68 8.02
N TYR A 293 -0.41 1.18 6.83
CA TYR A 293 -0.68 2.59 6.56
C TYR A 293 -2.14 2.77 6.10
N LEU A 294 -2.92 3.55 6.85
CA LEU A 294 -4.37 3.75 6.72
C LEU A 294 -4.72 5.25 6.72
N ASP A 295 -3.92 6.05 6.03
CA ASP A 295 -3.87 7.51 6.11
C ASP A 295 -5.22 8.19 5.82
N ASN A 296 -5.96 7.65 4.86
CA ASN A 296 -7.23 8.19 4.36
C ASN A 296 -8.45 7.35 4.75
N PHE A 297 -8.29 6.41 5.69
CA PHE A 297 -9.39 5.58 6.14
C PHE A 297 -10.44 6.38 6.91
N THR A 298 -11.69 5.96 6.80
CA THR A 298 -12.86 6.53 7.44
C THR A 298 -13.67 5.45 8.13
N ASP A 299 -14.54 5.86 9.05
CA ASP A 299 -15.47 4.96 9.71
C ASP A 299 -16.50 4.36 8.75
N ALA A 300 -16.32 3.08 8.41
CA ALA A 300 -17.36 2.30 7.76
C ALA A 300 -18.45 1.90 8.77
N ALA A 301 -19.66 1.66 8.29
CA ALA A 301 -20.78 1.23 9.13
C ALA A 301 -20.50 -0.09 9.87
N ILE A 302 -19.69 -1.00 9.29
CA ILE A 302 -19.36 -2.30 9.89
C ILE A 302 -17.85 -2.58 9.79
N MET A 303 -17.14 -2.54 10.92
CA MET A 303 -15.68 -2.76 11.03
C MET A 303 -15.32 -3.89 12.02
N THR A 304 -16.16 -4.89 12.15
CA THR A 304 -16.00 -5.92 13.18
C THR A 304 -14.77 -6.78 12.91
N GLY A 305 -13.96 -7.06 13.94
CA GLY A 305 -12.93 -8.09 13.87
C GLY A 305 -11.74 -7.80 12.94
N MET A 306 -11.57 -6.55 12.48
CA MET A 306 -10.59 -6.17 11.46
C MET A 306 -9.18 -6.72 11.70
N PHE A 307 -8.66 -6.65 12.93
CA PHE A 307 -7.31 -7.09 13.32
C PHE A 307 -7.27 -8.43 14.08
N GLY A 308 -8.37 -9.21 14.08
CA GLY A 308 -8.43 -10.45 14.85
C GLY A 308 -7.32 -11.42 14.42
N GLY A 309 -6.36 -11.72 15.29
CA GLY A 309 -5.23 -12.62 14.96
C GLY A 309 -4.07 -11.97 14.19
N THR A 310 -4.08 -10.65 13.99
CA THR A 310 -2.97 -9.85 13.42
C THR A 310 -1.96 -9.50 14.51
N THR A 311 -1.22 -10.51 14.98
CA THR A 311 -0.47 -10.41 16.26
C THR A 311 0.86 -9.65 16.18
N SER A 312 1.43 -9.52 14.99
CA SER A 312 2.79 -8.96 14.79
C SER A 312 2.80 -7.47 14.46
N LEU A 313 1.64 -6.80 14.46
CA LEU A 313 1.58 -5.38 14.15
C LEU A 313 2.41 -4.59 15.17
N THR A 314 3.40 -3.86 14.67
CA THR A 314 4.33 -3.02 15.46
C THR A 314 4.30 -1.57 15.04
N TYR A 315 3.78 -1.28 13.85
CA TYR A 315 3.57 0.06 13.34
C TYR A 315 2.20 0.16 12.69
N LEU A 316 1.46 1.23 13.02
CA LEU A 316 0.14 1.51 12.50
C LEU A 316 0.02 3.02 12.28
N PHE A 317 -0.11 3.45 11.03
CA PHE A 317 -0.39 4.84 10.69
C PHE A 317 -1.84 4.99 10.27
N VAL A 318 -2.58 5.91 10.88
CA VAL A 318 -4.05 5.93 10.81
C VAL A 318 -4.62 7.33 10.73
N SER A 319 -5.66 7.48 9.90
CA SER A 319 -6.51 8.67 9.80
C SER A 319 -7.17 9.06 11.13
N HIS A 320 -7.46 10.35 11.32
CA HIS A 320 -8.10 10.91 12.51
C HIS A 320 -9.58 10.47 12.73
N ASN A 321 -10.27 10.04 11.67
CA ASN A 321 -11.69 9.66 11.70
C ASN A 321 -11.90 8.16 11.90
N LEU A 322 -11.02 7.49 12.65
CA LEU A 322 -11.07 6.04 12.82
C LEU A 322 -11.58 5.70 14.23
N SER A 323 -12.87 5.37 14.29
CA SER A 323 -13.58 4.85 15.46
C SER A 323 -12.95 3.53 15.92
N THR A 324 -12.45 3.58 17.15
CA THR A 324 -12.05 2.44 17.98
C THR A 324 -11.45 1.22 17.24
N PHE A 325 -10.13 1.17 17.15
CA PHE A 325 -9.44 -0.08 16.81
C PHE A 325 -9.83 -1.20 17.77
N ASN A 326 -10.28 -2.33 17.23
CA ASN A 326 -10.59 -3.53 18.01
C ASN A 326 -9.59 -4.63 17.69
N ASN A 327 -9.36 -5.55 18.64
CA ASN A 327 -8.47 -6.70 18.48
C ASN A 327 -6.97 -6.34 18.28
N LEU A 328 -6.55 -5.15 18.72
CA LEU A 328 -5.13 -4.80 18.89
C LEU A 328 -4.59 -5.24 20.26
N GLU A 329 -5.07 -6.35 20.82
CA GLU A 329 -4.78 -6.77 22.20
C GLU A 329 -3.30 -7.12 22.41
N ASN A 330 -2.75 -6.84 23.61
CA ASN A 330 -1.32 -6.73 23.99
C ASN A 330 -0.68 -5.35 23.74
N THR A 331 -1.39 -4.27 24.11
CA THR A 331 -1.01 -2.89 23.79
C THR A 331 0.08 -2.32 24.71
N SER A 332 1.29 -2.21 24.18
CA SER A 332 2.26 -1.20 24.59
C SER A 332 2.41 -0.24 23.43
N TRP A 333 1.36 0.49 23.07
CA TRP A 333 1.46 1.44 21.95
C TRP A 333 1.88 2.82 22.47
N TYR A 334 2.60 3.56 21.65
CA TYR A 334 2.83 4.99 21.83
C TYR A 334 2.63 5.74 20.51
N ASP A 335 2.24 7.01 20.63
CA ASP A 335 2.25 7.96 19.50
C ASP A 335 3.69 8.33 19.17
N GLU A 336 4.14 8.10 17.94
CA GLU A 336 5.52 8.39 17.52
C GLU A 336 5.82 9.89 17.40
N LYS A 337 4.80 10.73 17.17
CA LYS A 337 4.94 12.17 16.99
C LYS A 337 5.04 12.89 18.33
N ASN A 338 4.13 12.55 19.24
CA ASN A 338 4.02 13.22 20.53
C ASN A 338 4.60 12.41 21.71
N TRP A 339 5.10 11.20 21.45
CA TRP A 339 5.71 10.31 22.45
C TRP A 339 4.79 10.04 23.64
N VAL A 340 3.51 9.77 23.37
CA VAL A 340 2.52 9.48 24.40
C VAL A 340 2.35 7.96 24.53
N GLN A 341 2.74 7.40 25.67
CA GLN A 341 2.58 5.97 25.96
C GLN A 341 1.15 5.65 26.43
N PHE A 342 0.57 4.56 25.92
CA PHE A 342 -0.73 4.07 26.35
C PHE A 342 -0.60 2.76 27.14
N SER A 343 -1.24 2.70 28.31
CA SER A 343 -1.25 1.51 29.17
C SER A 343 -2.30 0.49 28.75
N ASN A 344 -3.28 0.89 27.92
CA ASN A 344 -4.30 0.03 27.36
C ASN A 344 -4.93 0.64 26.11
N LEU A 345 -5.66 -0.19 25.36
CA LEU A 345 -6.36 0.20 24.14
C LEU A 345 -7.36 1.35 24.35
N SER A 346 -8.07 1.42 25.48
CA SER A 346 -9.05 2.48 25.75
C SER A 346 -8.40 3.87 25.86
N GLN A 347 -7.19 3.94 26.43
CA GLN A 347 -6.39 5.17 26.45
C GLN A 347 -5.96 5.60 25.05
N LEU A 348 -5.40 4.67 24.26
CA LEU A 348 -5.05 4.94 22.86
C LEU A 348 -6.25 5.46 22.08
N GLN A 349 -7.39 4.78 22.16
CA GLN A 349 -8.61 5.17 21.45
C GLN A 349 -9.11 6.56 21.89
N THR A 350 -9.03 6.88 23.18
CA THR A 350 -9.43 8.19 23.70
C THR A 350 -8.51 9.29 23.21
N TYR A 351 -7.20 9.02 23.18
CA TYR A 351 -6.19 9.93 22.66
C TYR A 351 -6.33 10.15 21.14
N HIS A 352 -6.55 9.08 20.38
CA HIS A 352 -6.67 9.13 18.92
C HIS A 352 -7.89 9.96 18.47
N ARG A 353 -9.03 9.84 19.17
CA ARG A 353 -10.24 10.66 18.91
C ARG A 353 -10.02 12.18 19.06
N GLN A 354 -8.91 12.60 19.66
CA GLN A 354 -8.58 14.02 19.84
C GLN A 354 -7.56 14.52 18.80
N GLN A 355 -7.05 13.64 17.94
CA GLN A 355 -6.11 14.02 16.88
C GLN A 355 -6.86 14.68 15.73
N SER A 356 -6.27 15.72 15.16
CA SER A 356 -6.80 16.42 13.98
C SER A 356 -6.15 15.94 12.67
N GLU A 357 -5.06 15.19 12.76
CA GLU A 357 -4.25 14.74 11.64
C GLU A 357 -4.02 13.22 11.73
N PRO A 358 -3.74 12.55 10.61
CA PRO A 358 -3.26 11.16 10.64
C PRO A 358 -2.08 11.00 11.59
N THR A 359 -2.08 9.92 12.36
CA THR A 359 -1.15 9.68 13.46
C THR A 359 -0.52 8.30 13.36
N GLY A 360 0.79 8.24 13.54
CA GLY A 360 1.56 6.99 13.62
C GLY A 360 1.67 6.48 15.05
N TYR A 361 1.36 5.19 15.22
CA TYR A 361 1.51 4.48 16.47
C TYR A 361 2.55 3.39 16.32
N ARG A 362 3.41 3.27 17.34
CA ARG A 362 4.44 2.22 17.44
C ARG A 362 4.24 1.36 18.66
N LYS A 363 4.51 0.08 18.54
CA LYS A 363 4.45 -0.89 19.64
C LYS A 363 5.80 -0.96 20.36
N GLY A 364 5.76 -1.05 21.68
CA GLY A 364 6.89 -1.01 22.59
C GLY A 364 6.84 0.18 23.55
N ALA A 365 8.00 0.54 24.08
CA ALA A 365 8.21 1.75 24.83
C ALA A 365 9.28 2.58 24.14
N PHE A 366 9.11 3.90 24.15
CA PHE A 366 10.20 4.81 23.81
C PHE A 366 11.08 5.04 25.04
N LEU A 367 12.32 5.43 24.78
CA LEU A 367 13.27 5.85 25.81
C LEU A 367 13.29 7.36 25.88
N SER A 368 13.54 7.90 27.07
CA SER A 368 13.63 9.34 27.31
C SER A 368 14.95 9.73 27.96
N LEU A 369 15.66 10.69 27.39
CA LEU A 369 16.85 11.31 27.96
C LEU A 369 16.50 12.69 28.47
N THR A 370 16.65 12.90 29.78
CA THR A 370 16.53 14.23 30.40
C THR A 370 17.92 14.79 30.67
N MET A 371 18.20 15.98 30.16
CA MET A 371 19.47 16.66 30.25
C MET A 371 19.35 17.85 31.19
N ASP A 372 19.89 17.73 32.39
CA ASP A 372 19.82 18.76 33.43
C ASP A 372 21.07 19.66 33.39
N ALA A 373 20.87 20.92 33.04
CA ALA A 373 21.94 21.90 32.89
C ALA A 373 22.61 22.30 34.22
N MET A 374 22.12 21.85 35.39
CA MET A 374 22.75 22.08 36.70
C MET A 374 23.13 23.55 36.95
N GLY A 375 22.13 24.42 36.78
CA GLY A 375 22.26 25.88 36.92
C GLY A 375 22.93 26.58 35.73
N GLY A 376 23.09 25.88 34.60
CA GLY A 376 23.23 26.49 33.28
C GLY A 376 21.87 26.56 32.56
N GLN A 377 21.87 27.02 31.32
CA GLN A 377 20.66 27.20 30.51
C GLN A 377 20.91 26.79 29.05
N PHE A 378 19.88 26.25 28.39
CA PHE A 378 19.87 26.01 26.95
C PHE A 378 19.49 27.29 26.19
N GLU A 379 19.51 27.26 24.84
CA GLU A 379 19.23 28.43 23.99
C GLU A 379 17.84 29.05 24.22
N ASP A 380 16.88 28.22 24.60
CA ASP A 380 15.48 28.57 24.95
C ASP A 380 15.33 29.04 26.41
N ALA A 381 16.44 29.23 27.13
CA ALA A 381 16.52 29.59 28.55
C ALA A 381 15.93 28.55 29.52
N GLU A 382 15.66 27.33 29.05
CA GLU A 382 15.29 26.21 29.91
C GLU A 382 16.53 25.64 30.63
N GLU A 383 16.33 25.10 31.83
CA GLU A 383 17.39 24.43 32.60
C GLU A 383 17.43 22.91 32.33
N GLN A 384 16.41 22.37 31.66
CA GLN A 384 16.32 20.96 31.30
C GLN A 384 15.90 20.81 29.85
N LYS A 385 16.41 19.79 29.17
CA LYS A 385 15.97 19.40 27.83
C LYS A 385 15.65 17.92 27.80
N VAL A 386 14.58 17.55 27.10
CA VAL A 386 14.16 16.14 26.97
C VAL A 386 14.24 15.72 25.52
N GLN A 387 14.81 14.53 25.29
CA GLN A 387 14.78 13.84 24.01
C GLN A 387 14.06 12.51 24.18
N ASN A 388 13.33 12.09 23.17
CA ASN A 388 12.73 10.75 23.11
C ASN A 388 13.24 10.04 21.86
N LYS A 389 13.55 8.74 22.00
CA LYS A 389 14.12 7.90 20.95
C LYS A 389 13.56 6.49 21.05
N VAL A 390 13.60 5.74 19.95
CA VAL A 390 13.39 4.28 20.03
C VAL A 390 14.67 3.59 20.47
N SER A 391 14.56 2.43 21.13
CA SER A 391 15.74 1.69 21.55
C SER A 391 16.63 1.34 20.34
N GLY A 392 17.93 1.59 20.47
CA GLY A 392 18.91 1.41 19.39
C GLY A 392 19.29 2.69 18.63
N GLU A 393 18.51 3.77 18.74
CA GLU A 393 18.88 5.09 18.20
C GLU A 393 19.91 5.80 19.08
N TYR A 394 20.57 6.83 18.55
CA TYR A 394 21.55 7.63 19.30
C TYR A 394 20.94 8.91 19.82
N TRP A 395 21.38 9.31 21.02
CA TRP A 395 21.05 10.60 21.62
C TRP A 395 21.81 11.72 20.93
N ASP A 396 21.17 12.88 20.80
CA ASP A 396 21.81 14.07 20.27
C ASP A 396 22.47 14.84 21.43
N GLU A 397 23.74 15.21 21.32
CA GLU A 397 24.38 16.04 22.36
C GLU A 397 23.96 17.50 22.20
N ILE A 398 23.24 18.03 23.18
CA ILE A 398 22.88 19.45 23.26
C ILE A 398 23.71 20.10 24.37
N VAL A 399 24.40 21.19 24.07
CA VAL A 399 25.34 21.84 25.01
C VAL A 399 24.70 23.10 25.60
N PRO A 400 24.49 23.17 26.93
CA PRO A 400 23.99 24.36 27.60
C PRO A 400 25.13 25.37 27.80
N VAL A 401 24.78 26.58 28.25
CA VAL A 401 25.73 27.63 28.64
C VAL A 401 25.53 28.04 30.09
N LYS A 402 26.61 28.47 30.75
CA LYS A 402 26.57 29.01 32.11
C LYS A 402 27.56 30.14 32.25
N GLU A 403 27.09 31.29 32.73
CA GLU A 403 27.94 32.47 32.89
C GLU A 403 29.14 32.18 33.81
N GLY A 404 30.33 32.62 33.42
CA GLY A 404 31.54 32.43 34.21
C GLY A 404 32.05 30.99 34.31
N HIS A 405 31.53 30.04 33.53
CA HIS A 405 31.96 28.64 33.52
C HIS A 405 32.17 28.14 32.08
N TYR A 406 32.91 27.04 31.92
CA TYR A 406 32.89 26.24 30.69
C TYR A 406 32.29 24.85 30.97
N PHE A 407 31.67 24.29 29.93
CA PHE A 407 31.02 22.98 29.96
C PHE A 407 32.07 21.87 29.78
N ASP A 408 32.20 20.97 30.77
CA ASP A 408 33.16 19.85 30.72
C ASP A 408 32.56 18.59 30.07
N GLY A 409 31.23 18.46 30.12
CA GLY A 409 30.49 17.33 29.57
C GLY A 409 29.29 16.94 30.41
N TRP A 410 28.61 15.90 29.93
CA TRP A 410 27.46 15.28 30.56
C TRP A 410 27.84 14.09 31.43
N TYR A 411 27.17 13.92 32.57
CA TYR A 411 27.47 12.89 33.56
C TYR A 411 26.21 12.16 34.05
N LEU A 412 26.34 10.88 34.38
CA LEU A 412 25.25 10.00 34.83
C LEU A 412 24.76 10.28 36.26
N ASN A 413 25.50 11.09 37.01
CA ASN A 413 25.23 11.39 38.41
C ASN A 413 25.57 12.84 38.74
N GLN A 414 24.85 13.42 39.71
CA GLN A 414 25.02 14.83 40.09
C GLN A 414 26.41 15.16 40.65
N ASP A 415 27.10 14.20 41.27
CA ASP A 415 28.49 14.38 41.72
C ASP A 415 29.51 14.40 40.57
N CYS A 416 29.03 14.20 39.33
CA CYS A 416 29.78 14.30 38.08
C CYS A 416 31.05 13.41 38.05
N THR A 417 30.91 12.14 38.45
CA THR A 417 32.01 11.16 38.48
C THR A 417 31.99 10.22 37.29
N ASN A 418 30.81 9.93 36.72
CA ASN A 418 30.64 8.99 35.61
C ASN A 418 30.20 9.75 34.36
N LYS A 419 31.10 9.90 33.38
CA LYS A 419 30.80 10.64 32.14
C LYS A 419 29.85 9.83 31.25
N PHE A 420 28.85 10.50 30.68
CA PHE A 420 27.93 9.91 29.71
C PHE A 420 28.55 9.92 28.30
N ASP A 421 28.27 8.87 27.51
CA ASP A 421 28.84 8.67 26.18
C ASP A 421 27.73 8.62 25.12
N PHE A 422 27.60 9.71 24.36
CA PHE A 422 26.63 9.81 23.26
C PHE A 422 26.95 8.92 22.06
N SER A 423 28.12 8.28 22.02
CA SER A 423 28.46 7.29 20.99
C SER A 423 27.84 5.90 21.24
N LEU A 424 27.16 5.72 22.38
CA LEU A 424 26.38 4.53 22.68
C LEU A 424 24.90 4.75 22.34
N PRO A 425 24.20 3.72 21.81
CA PRO A 425 22.78 3.83 21.51
C PRO A 425 21.94 3.89 22.79
N ALA A 426 20.75 4.46 22.68
CA ALA A 426 19.73 4.51 23.71
C ALA A 426 19.29 3.08 24.11
N ASP A 427 19.62 2.70 25.33
CA ASP A 427 19.29 1.41 25.94
C ASP A 427 18.39 1.53 27.19
N ALA A 428 18.34 2.71 27.81
CA ALA A 428 17.47 3.02 28.93
C ALA A 428 17.05 4.51 28.94
N SER A 429 15.90 4.80 29.55
CA SER A 429 15.52 6.16 29.90
C SER A 429 16.38 6.64 31.08
N ILE A 430 16.98 7.83 30.95
CA ILE A 430 17.99 8.29 31.90
C ILE A 430 18.00 9.81 32.05
N THR A 431 18.49 10.28 33.20
CA THR A 431 18.79 11.70 33.44
C THR A 431 20.31 11.88 33.49
N ILE A 432 20.83 12.85 32.74
CA ILE A 432 22.23 13.24 32.74
C ILE A 432 22.38 14.68 33.24
N TYR A 433 23.53 14.99 33.83
CA TYR A 433 23.80 16.23 34.55
C TYR A 433 25.01 16.94 33.96
N ALA A 434 24.90 18.24 33.73
CA ALA A 434 25.97 19.07 33.22
C ALA A 434 27.04 19.31 34.28
N LYS A 435 28.31 19.11 33.92
CA LYS A 435 29.44 19.51 34.77
C LYS A 435 30.04 20.80 34.29
N TRP A 436 30.20 21.72 35.24
CA TRP A 436 30.73 23.05 35.02
C TRP A 436 32.09 23.22 35.68
N ILE A 437 33.00 23.89 34.99
CA ILE A 437 34.29 24.30 35.55
C ILE A 437 34.35 25.82 35.50
N GLU A 438 34.61 26.45 36.65
CA GLU A 438 34.72 27.91 36.77
C GLU A 438 35.80 28.46 35.83
N ASN A 439 35.46 29.52 35.11
CA ASN A 439 36.42 30.28 34.33
C ASN A 439 37.33 31.05 35.29
N TYR A 440 38.62 30.73 35.28
CA TYR A 440 39.61 31.54 35.99
C TYR A 440 40.05 32.70 35.10
N THR A 441 39.64 33.91 35.45
CA THR A 441 40.14 35.13 34.82
C THR A 441 41.56 35.42 35.31
N VAL A 442 42.56 35.20 34.47
CA VAL A 442 43.94 35.65 34.74
C VAL A 442 44.06 37.11 34.32
N ILE A 443 43.98 38.03 35.29
CA ILE A 443 44.26 39.45 35.05
C ILE A 443 45.77 39.65 35.16
N ILE A 444 46.43 39.91 34.02
CA ILE A 444 47.85 40.29 33.99
C ILE A 444 47.92 41.81 33.86
N PRO A 445 48.19 42.57 34.95
CA PRO A 445 48.48 43.98 34.84
C PRO A 445 49.80 44.15 34.07
N ALA A 446 49.72 44.64 32.82
CA ALA A 446 50.89 44.94 32.00
C ALA A 446 51.25 46.43 32.13
N SER A 447 52.53 46.71 32.40
CA SER A 447 53.08 48.06 32.34
C SER A 447 53.91 48.18 31.07
N ILE A 448 53.41 48.90 30.06
CA ILE A 448 54.18 49.16 28.85
C ILE A 448 55.11 50.34 29.15
N SER A 449 56.41 50.07 29.19
CA SER A 449 57.45 51.10 29.30
C SER A 449 58.18 51.17 27.96
N LEU A 450 58.07 52.30 27.25
CA LEU A 450 58.94 52.59 26.11
C LEU A 450 60.23 53.18 26.68
N ASN A 451 61.30 52.41 26.78
CA ASN A 451 62.65 52.95 26.95
C ASN A 451 63.30 53.13 25.58
N GLU A 452 64.20 54.11 25.48
CA GLU A 452 64.73 54.72 24.24
C GLU A 452 65.54 53.79 23.30
N THR A 453 65.46 52.47 23.46
CA THR A 453 66.16 51.49 22.62
C THR A 453 65.22 50.34 22.23
N SER A 454 64.48 50.54 21.14
CA SER A 454 63.88 49.59 20.17
C SER A 454 63.38 48.18 20.57
N GLU A 455 63.29 47.80 21.84
CA GLU A 455 62.83 46.48 22.29
C GLU A 455 61.59 46.61 23.19
N LEU A 456 60.49 45.96 22.78
CA LEU A 456 59.27 45.89 23.58
C LEU A 456 59.44 44.80 24.64
N LYS A 457 59.73 45.19 25.89
CA LYS A 457 59.81 44.25 27.02
C LYS A 457 58.43 44.12 27.69
N VAL A 458 57.86 42.92 27.66
CA VAL A 458 56.62 42.58 28.37
C VAL A 458 56.98 41.66 29.54
N GLU A 459 56.90 42.17 30.77
CA GLU A 459 57.03 41.36 31.99
C GLU A 459 55.64 41.19 32.63
N GLY A 460 55.23 39.94 32.84
CA GLY A 460 54.03 39.59 33.60
C GLY A 460 54.42 39.00 34.95
N ILE A 461 53.83 39.48 36.03
CA ILE A 461 53.99 38.89 37.36
C ILE A 461 52.79 37.98 37.61
N ASN A 462 53.03 36.67 37.68
CA ASN A 462 52.03 35.70 38.11
C ASN A 462 52.02 35.65 39.65
N ARG A 463 50.87 35.94 40.27
CA ARG A 463 50.68 35.87 41.73
C ARG A 463 49.81 34.69 42.18
N GLY A 464 49.50 33.75 41.28
CA GLY A 464 48.79 32.50 41.59
C GLY A 464 49.66 31.25 41.40
N ASP A 465 49.19 30.10 41.91
CA ASP A 465 49.96 28.84 42.02
C ASP A 465 50.11 28.04 40.70
N LYS A 466 49.58 28.51 39.57
CA LYS A 466 49.59 27.79 38.28
C LYS A 466 50.49 28.47 37.26
N ASN A 467 51.31 27.71 36.53
CA ASN A 467 52.22 28.23 35.51
C ASN A 467 51.49 28.73 34.25
N LEU A 468 51.87 29.90 33.74
CA LEU A 468 51.46 30.43 32.43
C LEU A 468 52.65 30.38 31.47
N SER A 469 52.51 29.66 30.35
CA SER A 469 53.52 29.61 29.28
C SER A 469 53.08 30.48 28.09
N VAL A 470 53.83 31.56 27.81
CA VAL A 470 53.60 32.45 26.66
C VAL A 470 54.64 32.16 25.58
N GLY A 471 54.20 31.60 24.45
CA GLY A 471 55.05 31.39 23.27
C GLY A 471 54.96 32.60 22.33
N LEU A 472 56.09 33.26 22.07
CA LEU A 472 56.17 34.30 21.03
C LEU A 472 56.29 33.61 19.67
N ASN A 473 55.22 33.61 18.88
CA ASN A 473 55.27 33.17 17.50
C ASN A 473 55.94 34.27 16.66
N ARG A 474 57.27 34.23 16.50
CA ARG A 474 57.97 35.12 15.57
C ARG A 474 57.70 34.65 14.14
N THR A 475 56.71 35.25 13.48
CA THR A 475 56.64 35.26 12.02
C THR A 475 57.84 36.07 11.49
N ALA A 476 58.77 35.38 10.83
CA ALA A 476 59.83 36.02 10.07
C ALA A 476 59.20 36.85 8.94
N MET A 477 59.22 38.18 9.05
CA MET A 477 59.03 39.05 7.90
C MET A 477 60.39 39.33 7.26
N SER A 478 60.62 38.69 6.13
CA SER A 478 61.58 39.11 5.11
C SER A 478 61.13 40.42 4.48
N VAL A 479 61.98 41.45 4.43
CA VAL A 479 61.99 42.44 3.32
C VAL A 479 63.41 43.00 3.12
N SER A 480 63.86 42.84 1.87
CA SER A 480 64.98 43.44 1.09
C SER A 480 66.38 43.52 1.69
#